data_AF-A0A7W3U4T6-F1
#
_entry.id   AF-A0A7W3U4T6-F1
#
_cell.length_a   1.000
_cell.length_b   1.000
_cell.length_c   1.000
_cell.angle_alpha   90.00
_cell.angle_beta   90.00
_cell.angle_gamma   90.00
#
_symmetry.space_group_name_H-M   'P 1'
#
loop_
_entity.id
_entity.type
_entity.pdbx_description
1 polymer ?
#
loop_
_entity_poly.entity_id
_entity_poly.type
_entity_poly.pdbx_seq_one_letter_code
_entity_poly.pdbx_strand_id
1 'polypeptide(L)'
;MDKRTLLGCIAALALLLAFELMVRLSGHALDLPLRTPLGELPVAGLFITCAAMALGGWIAREGFRVPAIVLAVVIAVATTASLQLSGALSPDGPPFALGDILRYGGLAMLAQVLMAWLGAVLGERLATRRTGPLEAR
;
A
#
# COMPACT_ATOMS: atom_id res chain seq x y z
N MET A 1 15.66 -13.53 -9.11
CA MET A 1 15.10 -12.22 -8.72
C MET A 1 16.07 -11.16 -9.21
N ASP A 2 15.65 -10.32 -10.16
CA ASP A 2 16.53 -9.33 -10.79
C ASP A 2 16.82 -8.15 -9.87
N LYS A 3 18.05 -7.60 -9.94
CA LYS A 3 18.46 -6.40 -9.16
C LYS A 3 17.49 -5.23 -9.32
N ARG A 4 16.83 -5.12 -10.48
CA ARG A 4 15.89 -4.04 -10.81
C ARG A 4 14.58 -4.15 -10.01
N THR A 5 14.08 -5.37 -9.84
CA THR A 5 12.90 -5.65 -9.00
C THR A 5 13.19 -5.32 -7.53
N LEU A 6 14.41 -5.63 -7.08
CA LEU A 6 14.87 -5.33 -5.72
C LEU A 6 14.95 -3.82 -5.47
N LEU A 7 15.51 -3.06 -6.41
CA LEU A 7 15.54 -1.59 -6.36
C LEU A 7 14.13 -0.99 -6.40
N GLY A 8 13.22 -1.53 -7.22
CA GLY A 8 11.82 -1.10 -7.25
C GLY A 8 11.12 -1.33 -5.91
N CYS A 9 11.36 -2.48 -5.27
CA CYS A 9 10.84 -2.78 -3.94
C CYS A 9 11.39 -1.81 -2.89
N ILE A 10 12.71 -1.56 -2.89
CA ILE A 10 13.34 -0.62 -1.95
C ILE A 10 12.78 0.79 -2.14
N ALA A 11 12.60 1.25 -3.38
CA ALA A 11 12.03 2.57 -3.66
C ALA A 11 10.57 2.68 -3.18
N ALA A 12 9.75 1.65 -3.44
CA ALA A 12 8.37 1.60 -2.96
C ALA A 12 8.29 1.60 -1.43
N LEU A 13 9.13 0.78 -0.77
CA LEU A 13 9.26 0.74 0.69
C LEU A 13 9.69 2.09 1.26
N ALA A 14 10.71 2.71 0.67
CA ALA A 14 11.20 4.02 1.11
C ALA A 14 10.11 5.09 1.00
N LEU A 15 9.31 5.08 -0.07
CA LEU A 15 8.21 6.03 -0.25
C LEU A 15 7.09 5.81 0.78
N LEU A 16 6.73 4.54 1.02
CA LEU A 16 5.72 4.18 2.02
C LEU A 16 6.17 4.59 3.43
N LEU A 17 7.42 4.31 3.79
CA LEU A 17 8.00 4.67 5.09
C LEU A 17 8.11 6.20 5.25
N ALA A 18 8.55 6.91 4.22
CA ALA A 18 8.63 8.37 4.25
C ALA A 18 7.24 8.98 4.45
N PHE A 19 6.22 8.42 3.80
CA PHE A 19 4.85 8.88 3.99
C PHE A 19 4.33 8.59 5.41
N GLU A 20 4.49 7.36 5.92
CA GLU A 20 4.10 7.04 7.30
C GLU A 20 4.76 7.98 8.32
N LEU A 21 6.06 8.27 8.14
CA LEU A 21 6.78 9.22 8.98
C LEU A 21 6.14 10.62 8.90
N MET A 22 5.77 11.05 7.71
CA MET A 22 5.14 12.35 7.48
C MET A 22 3.73 12.43 8.10
N VAL A 23 2.95 11.35 8.06
CA VAL A 23 1.65 11.24 8.73
C VAL A 23 1.81 11.31 10.25
N ARG A 24 2.80 10.59 10.81
CA ARG A 24 3.11 10.66 12.24
C ARG A 24 3.54 12.07 12.67
N LEU A 25 4.39 12.73 11.89
CA LEU A 25 4.82 14.11 12.14
C LEU A 25 3.68 15.13 12.02
N SER A 26 2.70 14.87 11.15
CA SER A 26 1.53 15.72 10.96
C SER A 26 0.42 15.50 11.99
N GLY A 27 0.66 14.64 13.00
CA GLY A 27 -0.34 14.35 14.03
C GLY A 27 -1.61 13.71 13.48
N HIS A 28 -1.50 12.87 12.44
CA HIS A 28 -2.62 12.25 11.71
C HIS A 28 -3.51 13.21 10.91
N ALA A 29 -3.17 14.51 10.78
CA ALA A 29 -3.94 15.45 9.96
C ALA A 29 -3.97 15.10 8.45
N LEU A 30 -2.98 14.33 7.98
CA LEU A 30 -2.91 13.81 6.61
C LEU A 30 -3.62 12.47 6.43
N ASP A 31 -3.98 11.81 7.53
CA ASP A 31 -4.84 10.64 7.46
C ASP A 31 -6.26 11.18 7.26
N LEU A 32 -6.79 11.06 6.04
CA LEU A 32 -8.18 11.37 5.73
C LEU A 32 -8.98 10.07 5.78
N PRO A 33 -9.40 9.59 6.97
CA PRO A 33 -10.27 8.43 7.08
C PRO A 33 -11.65 8.83 6.59
N LEU A 34 -12.06 8.27 5.45
CA LEU A 34 -13.44 8.37 5.01
C LEU A 34 -14.26 7.34 5.80
N ARG A 35 -15.12 7.82 6.70
CA ARG A 35 -16.08 6.96 7.40
C ARG A 35 -17.18 6.54 6.45
N THR A 36 -17.17 5.27 6.06
CA THR A 36 -18.25 4.65 5.30
C THR A 36 -19.07 3.74 6.22
N PRO A 37 -20.35 3.45 5.92
CA PRO A 37 -21.17 2.54 6.74
C PRO A 37 -20.63 1.10 6.80
N LEU A 38 -19.61 0.77 6.00
CA LEU A 38 -18.92 -0.52 6.01
C LEU A 38 -17.52 -0.47 6.65
N GLY A 39 -17.06 0.68 7.16
CA GLY A 39 -15.74 0.83 7.78
C GLY A 39 -15.02 2.15 7.45
N GLU A 40 -13.85 2.36 8.06
CA GLU A 40 -12.97 3.50 7.76
C GLU A 40 -12.06 3.18 6.57
N LEU A 41 -12.13 3.99 5.51
CA LEU A 41 -11.23 3.90 4.36
C LEU A 41 -10.13 4.96 4.47
N PRO A 42 -8.84 4.56 4.60
CA PRO A 42 -7.72 5.50 4.61
C PRO A 42 -7.41 5.93 3.17
N VAL A 43 -8.13 6.94 2.68
CA VAL A 43 -8.06 7.37 1.26
C VAL A 43 -6.67 7.89 0.92
N ALA A 44 -6.05 8.67 1.81
CA ALA A 44 -4.68 9.16 1.63
C ALA A 44 -3.68 7.99 1.52
N GLY A 45 -3.80 6.99 2.39
CA GLY A 45 -2.99 5.77 2.34
C GLY A 45 -3.18 4.97 1.06
N LEU A 46 -4.41 4.88 0.53
CA LEU A 46 -4.71 4.21 -0.74
C LEU A 46 -4.03 4.90 -1.93
N PHE A 47 -4.14 6.23 -2.03
CA PHE A 47 -3.50 7.00 -3.10
C PHE A 47 -1.98 6.84 -3.08
N ILE A 48 -1.39 6.83 -1.89
CA ILE A 48 0.07 6.76 -1.75
C ILE A 48 0.57 5.34 -1.93
N THR A 49 -0.20 4.34 -1.52
CA THR A 49 0.09 2.95 -1.88
C THR A 49 0.10 2.80 -3.40
N CYS A 50 -0.88 3.37 -4.10
CA CYS A 50 -0.91 3.37 -5.57
C CYS A 50 0.32 4.07 -6.16
N ALA A 51 0.67 5.27 -5.67
CA ALA A 51 1.84 6.02 -6.13
C ALA A 51 3.16 5.29 -5.86
N ALA A 52 3.32 4.69 -4.68
CA ALA A 52 4.50 3.91 -4.30
C ALA A 52 4.68 2.68 -5.17
N MET A 53 3.60 1.93 -5.41
CA MET A 53 3.64 0.75 -6.28
C MET A 53 3.81 1.13 -7.76
N ALA A 54 3.28 2.27 -8.19
CA ALA A 54 3.54 2.82 -9.52
C ALA A 54 5.00 3.22 -9.69
N LEU A 55 5.61 3.88 -8.71
CA LEU A 55 7.03 4.22 -8.74
C LEU A 55 7.91 2.97 -8.73
N GLY A 56 7.58 1.99 -7.87
CA GLY A 56 8.28 0.71 -7.79
C GLY A 56 8.19 -0.09 -9.09
N GLY A 57 6.99 -0.18 -9.67
CA GLY A 57 6.75 -0.82 -10.97
C GLY A 57 7.44 -0.08 -12.12
N TRP A 58 7.50 1.25 -12.05
CA TRP A 58 8.20 2.07 -13.04
C TRP A 58 9.71 1.81 -13.06
N ILE A 59 10.31 1.63 -11.88
CA ILE A 59 11.74 1.32 -11.72
C ILE A 59 12.03 -0.14 -12.10
N ALA A 60 11.17 -1.06 -11.66
CA ALA A 60 11.33 -2.50 -11.91
C ALA A 60 11.04 -2.92 -13.36
N ARG A 61 10.23 -2.13 -14.10
CA ARG A 61 9.79 -2.33 -15.50
C ARG A 61 8.93 -3.55 -15.77
N GLU A 62 9.34 -4.73 -15.30
CA GLU A 62 8.68 -6.00 -15.59
C GLU A 62 8.75 -6.94 -14.39
N GLY A 63 7.67 -7.66 -14.12
CA GLY A 63 7.60 -8.66 -13.03
C GLY A 63 7.38 -8.09 -11.63
N PHE A 64 7.01 -6.81 -11.49
CA PHE A 64 6.79 -6.17 -10.19
C PHE A 64 5.38 -6.40 -9.62
N ARG A 65 4.44 -6.90 -10.43
CA ARG A 65 3.07 -7.18 -9.98
C ARG A 65 3.01 -8.13 -8.78
N VAL A 66 3.76 -9.24 -8.83
CA VAL A 66 3.77 -10.24 -7.76
C VAL A 66 4.32 -9.66 -6.45
N PRO A 67 5.52 -9.03 -6.42
CA PRO A 67 6.02 -8.43 -5.20
C PRO A 67 5.14 -7.26 -4.71
N ALA A 68 4.51 -6.49 -5.59
CA ALA A 68 3.57 -5.43 -5.18
C ALA A 68 2.34 -5.98 -4.43
N ILE A 69 1.74 -7.07 -4.94
CA ILE A 69 0.63 -7.76 -4.25
C ILE A 69 1.10 -8.32 -2.92
N VAL A 70 2.25 -9.01 -2.90
CA VAL A 70 2.81 -9.57 -1.66
C VAL A 70 3.06 -8.47 -0.63
N LEU A 71 3.64 -7.34 -1.03
CA LEU A 71 3.88 -6.20 -0.13
C LEU A 71 2.56 -5.64 0.42
N ALA A 72 1.55 -5.46 -0.44
CA ALA A 72 0.24 -4.96 -0.03
C ALA A 72 -0.44 -5.89 0.98
N VAL A 73 -0.37 -7.21 0.74
CA VAL A 73 -0.90 -8.22 1.68
C VAL A 73 -0.12 -8.19 2.99
N VAL A 74 1.21 -8.12 2.95
CA VAL A 74 2.04 -8.05 4.16
C VAL A 74 1.71 -6.80 4.97
N ILE A 75 1.55 -5.64 4.33
CA ILE A 75 1.17 -4.39 4.99
C ILE A 75 -0.24 -4.49 5.59
N ALA A 76 -1.20 -5.08 4.87
CA ALA A 76 -2.55 -5.32 5.37
C ALA A 76 -2.56 -6.26 6.60
N VAL A 77 -1.75 -7.31 6.58
CA VAL A 77 -1.61 -8.23 7.73
C VAL A 77 -0.91 -7.53 8.89
N ALA A 78 0.16 -6.77 8.64
CA ALA A 78 0.89 -6.05 9.69
C ALA A 78 0.04 -4.98 10.37
N THR A 79 -0.79 -4.27 9.61
CA THR A 79 -1.71 -3.26 10.14
C THR A 79 -2.82 -3.89 10.99
N THR A 80 -3.42 -5.00 10.56
CA THR A 80 -4.41 -5.72 11.38
C THR A 80 -3.82 -6.35 12.62
N ALA A 81 -2.63 -6.94 12.53
CA ALA A 81 -1.90 -7.45 13.68
C ALA A 81 -1.58 -6.33 14.70
N SER A 82 -1.16 -5.15 14.22
CA SER A 82 -0.88 -4.00 15.07
C SER A 82 -2.13 -3.46 15.76
N LEU A 83 -3.26 -3.41 15.06
CA LEU A 83 -4.55 -3.00 15.64
C LEU A 83 -5.02 -3.99 16.72
N GLN A 84 -4.90 -5.29 16.48
CA GLN A 84 -5.21 -6.30 17.50
C GLN A 84 -4.30 -6.21 18.71
N LEU A 85 -2.99 -6.03 18.51
CA LEU A 85 -2.05 -5.90 19.61
C LEU A 85 -2.36 -4.64 20.44
N SER A 86 -2.70 -3.53 19.80
CA SER A 86 -3.09 -2.29 20.46
C SER A 86 -4.42 -2.41 21.21
N GLY A 87 -5.39 -3.13 20.64
CA GLY A 87 -6.67 -3.44 21.29
C GLY A 87 -6.52 -4.40 22.47
N ALA A 88 -5.65 -5.41 22.35
CA ALA A 88 -5.36 -6.38 23.43
C ALA A 88 -4.57 -5.76 24.60
N LEU A 89 -3.78 -4.73 24.34
CA LEU A 89 -3.05 -3.97 25.36
C LEU A 89 -3.93 -2.90 26.06
N SER A 90 -5.16 -2.65 25.58
CA SER A 90 -6.10 -1.72 26.20
C SER A 90 -6.91 -2.43 27.29
N PRO A 91 -6.78 -2.06 28.58
CA PRO A 91 -7.41 -2.80 29.69
C PRO A 91 -8.95 -2.76 29.71
N ASP A 92 -9.57 -1.77 29.05
CA ASP A 92 -11.02 -1.49 29.11
C ASP A 92 -11.75 -1.63 27.76
N GLY A 93 -11.09 -2.16 26.72
CA GLY A 93 -11.68 -2.28 25.38
C GLY A 93 -12.46 -3.59 25.20
N PRO A 94 -13.65 -3.61 24.55
CA PRO A 94 -14.32 -4.85 24.20
C PRO A 94 -13.38 -5.73 23.36
N PRO A 95 -13.45 -7.07 23.47
CA PRO A 95 -12.62 -7.95 22.65
C PRO A 95 -13.02 -7.74 21.19
N PHE A 96 -12.25 -6.95 20.45
CA PHE A 96 -12.47 -6.78 19.01
C PHE A 96 -12.27 -8.15 18.36
N ALA A 97 -13.38 -8.79 18.00
CA ALA A 97 -13.35 -10.06 17.32
C ALA A 97 -12.60 -9.88 15.99
N LEU A 98 -11.68 -10.81 15.70
CA LEU A 98 -10.97 -10.86 14.42
C LEU A 98 -11.93 -10.71 13.22
N GLY A 99 -13.14 -11.26 13.37
CA GLY A 99 -14.23 -11.16 12.42
C GLY A 99 -14.73 -9.74 12.19
N ASP A 100 -14.85 -8.89 13.21
CA ASP A 100 -15.26 -7.49 13.04
C ASP A 100 -14.15 -6.66 12.39
N ILE A 101 -12.88 -6.91 12.73
CA ILE A 101 -11.74 -6.27 12.06
C ILE A 101 -11.71 -6.65 10.57
N LEU A 102 -12.00 -7.90 10.24
CA LEU A 102 -12.09 -8.34 8.84
C LEU A 102 -13.35 -7.79 8.14
N ARG A 103 -14.46 -7.63 8.86
CA ARG A 103 -15.73 -7.15 8.31
C ARG A 103 -15.72 -5.65 8.05
N TYR A 104 -15.10 -4.86 8.93
CA TYR A 104 -14.94 -3.42 8.79
C TYR A 104 -13.67 -3.01 8.03
N GLY A 105 -12.59 -3.78 8.15
CA GLY A 105 -11.29 -3.51 7.51
C GLY A 105 -11.03 -4.27 6.20
N GLY A 106 -11.79 -5.33 5.92
CA GLY A 106 -11.58 -6.16 4.72
C GLY A 106 -11.81 -5.41 3.41
N LEU A 107 -12.73 -4.43 3.41
CA LEU A 107 -12.97 -3.59 2.24
C LEU A 107 -11.78 -2.63 1.99
N ALA A 108 -11.17 -2.10 3.05
CA ALA A 108 -9.95 -1.32 2.95
C ALA A 108 -8.76 -2.19 2.47
N MET A 109 -8.62 -3.43 2.94
CA MET A 109 -7.61 -4.36 2.42
C MET A 109 -7.77 -4.64 0.93
N LEU A 110 -8.98 -4.95 0.49
CA LEU A 110 -9.26 -5.20 -0.92
C LEU A 110 -8.99 -3.96 -1.76
N ALA A 111 -9.41 -2.78 -1.30
CA ALA A 111 -9.11 -1.52 -1.95
C ALA A 111 -7.59 -1.27 -2.03
N GLN A 112 -6.84 -1.61 -0.98
CA GLN A 112 -5.39 -1.41 -0.94
C GLN A 112 -4.66 -2.38 -1.87
N VAL A 113 -5.06 -3.64 -1.92
CA VAL A 113 -4.53 -4.63 -2.87
C VAL A 113 -4.85 -4.22 -4.30
N LEU A 114 -6.09 -3.76 -4.57
CA LEU A 114 -6.47 -3.25 -5.89
C LEU A 114 -5.66 -2.03 -6.29
N MET A 115 -5.45 -1.08 -5.39
CA MET A 115 -4.64 0.12 -5.64
C MET A 115 -3.17 -0.21 -5.83
N ALA A 116 -2.62 -1.15 -5.07
CA ALA A 116 -1.26 -1.64 -5.24
C ALA A 116 -1.08 -2.31 -6.61
N TRP A 117 -2.05 -3.14 -7.02
CA TRP A 117 -2.04 -3.78 -8.33
C TRP A 117 -2.18 -2.77 -9.47
N LEU A 118 -3.14 -1.84 -9.37
CA LEU A 118 -3.31 -0.75 -10.35
C LEU A 118 -2.05 0.10 -10.47
N GLY A 119 -1.45 0.47 -9.34
CA GLY A 119 -0.18 1.20 -9.28
C GLY A 119 0.92 0.42 -10.00
N ALA A 120 1.14 -0.84 -9.65
CA ALA A 120 2.16 -1.68 -10.29
C ALA A 120 1.94 -1.82 -11.81
N VAL A 121 0.70 -2.04 -12.25
CA VAL A 121 0.36 -2.13 -13.69
C VAL A 121 0.61 -0.81 -14.41
N LEU A 122 0.22 0.32 -13.80
CA LEU A 122 0.50 1.66 -14.37
C LEU A 122 2.00 1.91 -14.47
N GLY A 123 2.75 1.59 -13.40
CA GLY A 123 4.19 1.76 -13.33
C GLY A 123 4.92 0.98 -14.42
N GLU A 124 4.62 -0.31 -14.55
CA GLU A 124 5.17 -1.16 -15.61
C GLU A 124 4.83 -0.59 -17.00
N ARG A 125 3.55 -0.24 -17.26
CA ARG A 125 3.12 0.33 -18.55
C ARG A 125 3.84 1.63 -18.90
N LEU A 126 4.05 2.52 -17.92
CA LEU A 126 4.76 3.78 -18.13
C LEU A 126 6.26 3.54 -18.42
N ALA A 127 6.84 2.50 -17.81
CA ALA A 127 8.23 2.15 -18.00
C ALA A 127 8.48 1.55 -19.39
N THR A 128 7.59 0.66 -19.85
CA THR A 128 7.66 0.05 -21.19
C THR A 128 7.49 1.10 -22.29
N ARG A 129 6.61 2.10 -22.09
CA ARG A 129 6.41 3.23 -23.02
C ARG A 129 7.61 4.18 -23.13
N ARG A 130 8.54 4.17 -22.16
CA ARG A 130 9.75 5.00 -22.23
C ARG A 130 10.89 4.31 -22.98
N THR A 131 10.81 2.99 -23.18
CA THR A 131 11.82 2.20 -23.89
C THR A 131 11.57 2.03 -25.39
N GLY A 132 10.38 2.32 -25.89
CA GLY A 132 10.15 2.51 -27.32
C GLY A 132 9.50 3.87 -27.53
N PRO A 133 9.90 4.71 -28.51
CA PRO A 133 10.83 4.54 -29.62
C PRO A 133 11.93 5.63 -29.65
N LEU A 134 13.18 5.27 -29.35
CA LEU A 134 14.33 6.17 -29.59
C LEU A 134 15.31 5.61 -30.65
N GLU A 135 14.92 4.56 -31.38
CA GLU A 135 15.69 4.00 -32.52
C GLU A 135 15.18 4.47 -33.90
N ALA A 136 14.31 5.47 -33.96
CA ALA A 136 13.82 6.01 -35.23
C ALA A 136 13.87 7.55 -35.24
N ARG A 137 15.06 8.13 -35.14
CA ARG A 137 15.32 9.46 -35.69
C ARG A 137 16.80 9.69 -35.96
#